data_AF-A0A5B0DIS4-F1
#
_entry.id   AF-A0A5B0DIS4-F1
#
_cell.length_a   1.000
_cell.length_b   1.000
_cell.length_c   1.000
_cell.angle_alpha   90.00
_cell.angle_beta   90.00
_cell.angle_gamma   90.00
#
_symmetry.space_group_name_H-M   'P 1'
#
loop_
_entity.id
_entity.type
_entity.pdbx_description
1 polymer ?
#
loop_
_entity_poly.entity_id
_entity_poly.type
_entity_poly.pdbx_seq_one_letter_code
_entity_poly.pdbx_strand_id
1 'polypeptide(L)'
;MKRYLFLLLIVCMNLAGCEAKDKAVEGQIDSKGIFTEVDVEGNRVLVNDPDMDFIWLALPDHGDITKFEEGHEVVLWIAGPIAESSPASAKALNIEIVEAAQPSLHPFDFRNHGFTWASYN
;
A
#
# COMPACT_ATOMS: atom_id res chain seq x y z
N MET A 1 37.19 -3.67 47.15
CA MET A 1 35.87 -4.22 46.80
C MET A 1 34.80 -3.16 46.46
N LYS A 2 34.87 -1.91 46.98
CA LYS A 2 33.86 -0.86 46.71
C LYS A 2 33.80 -0.34 45.26
N ARG A 3 34.90 -0.40 44.50
CA ARG A 3 34.99 0.11 43.11
C ARG A 3 34.21 -0.75 42.10
N TYR A 4 34.13 -2.06 42.33
CA TYR A 4 33.40 -2.98 41.47
C TYR A 4 31.88 -2.82 41.61
N LEU A 5 31.40 -2.41 42.79
CA LEU A 5 29.99 -2.15 43.04
C LEU A 5 29.49 -0.93 42.24
N PHE A 6 30.36 0.08 42.06
CA PHE A 6 30.06 1.25 41.24
C PHE A 6 30.00 0.92 39.74
N LEU A 7 30.91 0.06 39.26
CA LEU A 7 30.90 -0.42 37.87
C LEU A 7 29.67 -1.27 37.56
N LEU A 8 29.26 -2.13 38.49
CA LEU A 8 28.05 -2.95 38.35
C LEU A 8 26.79 -2.08 38.25
N LEU A 9 26.70 -1.01 39.06
CA LEU A 9 25.58 -0.08 39.03
C LEU A 9 25.43 0.64 37.68
N ILE A 10 26.55 1.06 37.08
CA ILE A 10 26.57 1.72 35.77
C ILE A 10 26.12 0.74 34.66
N VAL A 11 26.54 -0.52 34.73
CA VAL A 11 26.08 -1.55 33.77
C VAL A 11 24.57 -1.79 33.89
N CYS A 12 24.03 -1.87 35.11
CA CYS A 12 22.60 -2.06 35.33
C CYS A 12 21.74 -0.89 34.82
N MET A 13 22.22 0.35 34.88
CA MET A 13 21.48 1.50 34.31
C MET A 13 21.44 1.51 32.78
N ASN A 14 22.40 0.87 32.10
CA ASN A 14 22.36 0.70 30.65
C ASN A 14 21.37 -0.38 30.20
N LEU A 15 20.97 -1.32 31.08
CA LEU A 15 19.95 -2.33 30.75
C LEU A 15 18.50 -1.81 30.88
N ALA A 16 18.27 -0.72 31.63
CA ALA A 16 16.94 -0.13 31.79
C ALA A 16 16.53 0.80 30.62
N GLY A 17 17.40 0.98 29.63
CA GLY A 17 17.18 1.85 28.47
C GLY A 17 16.69 1.08 27.25
N CYS A 18 15.52 0.46 27.32
CA CYS A 18 14.79 0.06 26.10
C CYS A 18 13.29 0.20 26.32
N GLU A 19 12.84 1.44 26.51
CA GLU A 19 11.47 1.77 26.17
C GLU A 19 11.41 2.16 24.69
N ALA A 20 11.42 1.16 23.81
CA ALA A 20 10.77 1.32 22.52
C ALA A 20 9.26 1.30 22.79
N LYS A 21 8.73 2.40 23.33
CA LYS A 21 7.33 2.75 23.11
C LYS A 21 7.22 3.22 21.68
N ASP A 22 7.37 2.29 20.75
CA ASP A 22 6.81 2.45 19.43
C ASP A 22 5.30 2.38 19.63
N LYS A 23 4.74 3.53 20.02
CA LYS A 23 3.39 3.85 19.60
C LYS A 23 3.48 3.92 18.09
N ALA A 24 3.30 2.77 17.45
CA ALA A 24 3.04 2.66 16.03
C ALA A 24 1.98 3.72 15.73
N VAL A 25 2.42 4.76 15.07
CA VAL A 25 1.61 5.91 14.73
C VAL A 25 0.53 5.37 13.81
N GLU A 26 -0.73 5.41 14.25
CA GLU A 26 -1.89 5.22 13.39
C GLU A 26 -1.70 6.10 12.15
N GLY A 27 -1.49 5.46 10.98
CA GLY A 27 -1.30 6.16 9.70
C GLY A 27 0.10 6.10 9.09
N GLN A 28 0.90 5.06 9.34
CA GLN A 28 1.96 4.74 8.37
C GLN A 28 1.30 4.31 7.05
N ILE A 29 1.86 4.77 5.93
CA ILE A 29 1.55 4.18 4.62
C ILE A 29 2.03 2.74 4.74
N ASP A 30 1.09 1.81 4.88
CA ASP A 30 1.45 0.44 5.24
C ASP A 30 1.93 -0.34 4.01
N SER A 31 1.40 -0.02 2.82
CA SER A 31 1.87 -0.67 1.60
C SER A 31 1.38 -0.07 0.28
N LYS A 32 2.04 -0.50 -0.80
CA LYS A 32 1.59 -0.36 -2.18
C LYS A 32 1.30 -1.75 -2.74
N GLY A 33 0.23 -1.86 -3.52
CA GLY A 33 -0.10 -3.11 -4.16
C GLY A 33 -1.01 -2.94 -5.37
N ILE A 34 -1.37 -4.06 -5.97
CA ILE A 34 -2.24 -4.11 -7.15
C ILE A 34 -3.55 -4.78 -6.74
N PHE A 35 -4.69 -4.16 -7.11
CA PHE A 35 -5.98 -4.83 -6.94
C PHE A 35 -6.06 -6.08 -7.81
N THR A 36 -6.32 -7.20 -7.16
CA THR A 36 -6.48 -8.50 -7.83
C THR A 36 -7.95 -8.92 -7.90
N GLU A 37 -8.74 -8.60 -6.87
CA GLU A 37 -10.16 -8.98 -6.81
C GLU A 37 -10.96 -7.94 -6.01
N VAL A 38 -12.22 -7.73 -6.40
CA VAL A 38 -13.15 -6.82 -5.72
C VAL A 38 -14.40 -7.60 -5.29
N ASP A 39 -14.63 -7.70 -3.98
CA ASP A 39 -15.82 -8.34 -3.39
C ASP A 39 -16.82 -7.29 -2.92
N VAL A 40 -17.80 -7.02 -3.77
CA VAL A 40 -18.87 -6.04 -3.54
C VAL A 40 -19.83 -6.49 -2.43
N GLU A 41 -20.08 -7.79 -2.28
CA GLU A 41 -20.97 -8.30 -1.23
C GLU A 41 -20.33 -8.18 0.16
N GLY A 42 -19.02 -8.43 0.24
CA GLY A 42 -18.21 -8.33 1.45
C GLY A 42 -17.65 -6.94 1.75
N ASN A 43 -17.89 -5.95 0.88
CA ASN A 43 -17.30 -4.60 0.92
C ASN A 43 -15.78 -4.62 1.18
N ARG A 44 -15.05 -5.45 0.41
CA ARG A 44 -13.62 -5.67 0.59
C ARG A 44 -12.91 -5.89 -0.74
N VAL A 45 -11.61 -5.63 -0.76
CA VAL A 45 -10.75 -5.76 -1.94
C VAL A 45 -9.56 -6.63 -1.62
N LEU A 46 -9.15 -7.46 -2.57
CA LEU A 46 -7.94 -8.26 -2.48
C LEU A 46 -6.81 -7.49 -3.15
N VAL A 47 -5.76 -7.23 -2.37
CA VAL A 47 -4.56 -6.57 -2.88
C VAL A 47 -3.40 -7.55 -2.86
N ASN A 48 -2.66 -7.57 -3.96
CA ASN A 48 -1.37 -8.22 -4.03
C ASN A 48 -0.29 -7.20 -3.65
N ASP A 49 0.28 -7.43 -2.48
CA ASP A 49 1.34 -6.68 -1.86
C ASP A 49 2.67 -7.42 -2.07
N PRO A 50 3.74 -6.77 -2.57
CA PRO A 50 5.02 -7.44 -2.80
C PRO A 50 5.69 -7.96 -1.51
N ASP A 51 5.37 -7.40 -0.34
CA ASP A 51 5.94 -7.76 0.95
C ASP A 51 5.06 -8.76 1.73
N MET A 52 3.73 -8.68 1.56
CA MET A 52 2.74 -9.48 2.30
C MET A 52 1.93 -10.47 1.46
N ASP A 53 2.21 -10.56 0.15
CA ASP A 53 1.45 -11.34 -0.83
C ASP A 53 -0.04 -10.90 -0.86
N PHE A 54 -0.99 -11.82 -0.79
CA PHE A 54 -2.41 -11.50 -0.83
C PHE A 54 -2.98 -11.08 0.52
N ILE A 55 -3.59 -9.89 0.57
CA ILE A 55 -4.31 -9.37 1.74
C ILE A 55 -5.72 -8.90 1.37
N TRP A 56 -6.70 -9.31 2.17
CA TRP A 56 -8.06 -8.78 2.12
C TRP A 56 -8.15 -7.48 2.90
N LEU A 57 -8.63 -6.42 2.26
CA LEU A 57 -8.84 -5.12 2.86
C LEU A 57 -10.32 -4.78 2.89
N ALA A 58 -10.87 -4.71 4.09
CA ALA A 58 -12.23 -4.20 4.29
C ALA A 58 -12.23 -2.69 4.12
N LEU A 59 -13.13 -2.19 3.26
CA LEU A 59 -13.30 -0.75 3.07
C LEU A 59 -13.93 -0.11 4.32
N PRO A 60 -13.64 1.17 4.59
CA PRO A 60 -14.36 1.91 5.62
C PRO A 60 -15.86 1.99 5.29
N ASP A 61 -16.71 2.24 6.31
CA ASP A 61 -18.18 2.21 6.20
C ASP A 61 -18.78 3.19 5.17
N HIS A 62 -17.98 4.14 4.68
CA HIS A 62 -18.35 5.13 3.67
C HIS A 62 -17.51 5.03 2.38
N GLY A 63 -16.70 3.97 2.26
CA GLY A 63 -15.91 3.70 1.07
C GLY A 63 -16.81 3.31 -0.10
N ASP A 64 -16.57 3.92 -1.26
CA ASP A 64 -17.28 3.58 -2.49
C ASP A 64 -16.48 2.51 -3.25
N ILE A 65 -16.90 1.24 -3.12
CA ILE A 65 -16.20 0.12 -3.73
C ILE A 65 -16.23 0.17 -5.26
N THR A 66 -17.19 0.90 -5.86
CA THR A 66 -17.36 0.97 -7.32
C THR A 66 -16.25 1.74 -8.03
N LYS A 67 -15.39 2.44 -7.27
CA LYS A 67 -14.24 3.18 -7.80
C LYS A 67 -13.02 2.30 -8.04
N PHE A 68 -13.02 1.07 -7.54
CA PHE A 68 -11.89 0.17 -7.62
C PHE A 68 -12.10 -0.84 -8.74
N GLU A 69 -11.13 -0.92 -9.64
CA GLU A 69 -11.07 -1.89 -10.73
C GLU A 69 -9.79 -2.72 -10.60
N GLU A 70 -9.87 -3.97 -11.05
CA GLU A 70 -8.72 -4.88 -11.06
C GLU A 70 -7.57 -4.31 -11.90
N GLY A 71 -6.33 -4.53 -11.45
CA GLY A 71 -5.13 -4.12 -12.16
C GLY A 71 -4.64 -2.70 -11.91
N HIS A 72 -5.35 -1.89 -11.11
CA HIS A 72 -4.85 -0.58 -10.68
C HIS A 72 -3.85 -0.72 -9.51
N GLU A 73 -2.79 0.10 -9.56
CA GLU A 73 -1.85 0.26 -8.44
C GLU A 73 -2.45 1.21 -7.41
N VAL A 74 -2.36 0.83 -6.14
CA VAL A 74 -2.94 1.59 -5.03
C VAL A 74 -1.97 1.76 -3.88
N VAL A 75 -2.16 2.87 -3.17
CA VAL A 75 -1.54 3.16 -1.88
C VAL A 75 -2.58 2.90 -0.79
N LEU A 76 -2.16 2.13 0.21
CA LEU A 76 -3.01 1.64 1.27
C LEU A 76 -2.56 2.19 2.62
N TRP A 77 -3.53 2.62 3.40
CA TRP A 77 -3.34 2.92 4.83
C TRP A 77 -4.15 1.92 5.62
N ILE A 78 -3.51 1.10 6.46
CA ILE A 78 -4.18 0.08 7.25
C ILE A 78 -4.50 0.65 8.64
N ALA A 79 -5.74 0.44 9.05
CA ALA A 79 -6.22 0.80 10.37
C ALA A 79 -6.05 -0.39 11.33
N GLY A 80 -5.06 -0.29 12.23
CA GLY A 80 -4.86 -1.24 13.32
C GLY A 80 -4.14 -2.53 12.89
N PRO A 81 -4.25 -3.61 13.70
CA PRO A 81 -3.51 -4.83 13.45
C PRO A 81 -4.06 -5.62 12.27
N ILE A 82 -3.15 -6.26 11.52
CA ILE A 82 -3.49 -7.23 10.48
C ILE A 82 -3.89 -8.54 11.15
N ALA A 83 -5.06 -9.07 10.80
CA ALA A 83 -5.51 -10.37 11.26
C ALA A 83 -4.74 -11.49 10.54
N GLU A 84 -4.19 -12.41 11.33
CA GLU A 84 -3.51 -13.61 10.86
C GLU A 84 -4.55 -14.63 10.32
N SER A 85 -5.00 -14.41 9.08
CA SER A 85 -5.83 -15.33 8.31
C SER A 85 -5.13 -15.75 7.02
N SER A 86 -5.71 -16.69 6.26
CA SER A 86 -5.17 -17.14 4.96
C SER A 86 -6.24 -16.98 3.88
N PRO A 87 -6.19 -15.93 3.02
CA PRO A 87 -5.22 -14.82 3.02
C PRO A 87 -5.34 -13.90 4.24
N ALA A 88 -4.34 -13.08 4.51
CA ALA A 88 -4.35 -12.12 5.62
C ALA A 88 -5.51 -11.12 5.45
N SER A 89 -5.96 -10.50 6.54
CA SER A 89 -7.10 -9.58 6.50
C SER A 89 -6.88 -8.35 7.36
N ALA A 90 -7.20 -7.16 6.85
CA ALA A 90 -7.10 -5.92 7.59
C ALA A 90 -8.20 -4.91 7.21
N LYS A 91 -8.30 -3.84 7.99
CA LYS A 91 -9.22 -2.73 7.71
C LYS A 91 -8.46 -1.60 7.05
N ALA A 92 -8.97 -1.06 5.94
CA ALA A 92 -8.39 0.12 5.33
C ALA A 92 -8.88 1.38 6.04
N LEU A 93 -7.95 2.28 6.37
CA LEU A 93 -8.24 3.65 6.76
C LEU A 93 -8.56 4.50 5.53
N ASN A 94 -7.74 4.35 4.50
CA ASN A 94 -7.88 5.04 3.21
C ASN A 94 -7.28 4.19 2.09
N ILE A 95 -7.77 4.37 0.88
CA ILE A 95 -7.25 3.72 -0.32
C ILE A 95 -7.20 4.76 -1.43
N GLU A 96 -6.00 5.00 -1.98
CA GLU A 96 -5.81 5.93 -3.09
C GLU A 96 -5.32 5.17 -4.32
N ILE A 97 -5.99 5.41 -5.45
CA ILE A 97 -5.56 4.90 -6.74
C ILE A 97 -4.40 5.77 -7.20
N VAL A 98 -3.24 5.14 -7.43
CA VAL A 98 -2.14 5.81 -8.11
C VAL A 98 -2.53 5.88 -9.57
N GLU A 99 -3.16 6.99 -9.97
CA GLU A 99 -3.35 7.28 -11.39
C GLU A 99 -1.97 7.29 -12.04
N ALA A 100 -1.63 6.19 -12.72
CA ALA A 100 -0.56 6.21 -13.69
C ALA A 100 -0.95 7.31 -14.68
N ALA A 101 -0.21 8.42 -14.67
CA ALA A 101 -0.45 9.56 -15.53
C ALA A 101 -0.77 9.04 -16.93
N GLN A 102 -2.05 9.02 -17.30
CA GLN A 102 -2.45 8.56 -18.62
C GLN A 102 -1.76 9.54 -19.56
N PRO A 103 -0.80 9.11 -20.41
CA PRO A 103 -0.40 9.98 -21.50
C PRO A 103 -1.69 10.21 -22.27
N SER A 104 -2.18 11.44 -22.26
CA SER A 104 -3.33 11.82 -23.06
C SER A 104 -2.99 11.45 -24.50
N LEU A 105 -3.49 10.31 -24.95
CA LEU A 105 -3.42 9.90 -26.33
C LEU A 105 -4.36 10.87 -27.04
N HIS A 106 -3.84 12.05 -27.38
CA HIS A 106 -4.44 12.86 -28.42
C HIS A 106 -4.64 11.91 -29.60
N PRO A 107 -5.87 11.76 -30.12
CA PRO A 107 -6.09 10.91 -31.27
C PRO A 107 -5.15 11.38 -32.36
N PHE A 108 -4.29 10.48 -32.86
CA PHE A 108 -3.42 10.77 -33.98
C PHE A 108 -4.30 11.26 -35.12
N ASP A 109 -4.21 12.56 -35.42
CA ASP A 109 -5.01 13.17 -36.47
C ASP A 109 -4.36 12.88 -37.83
N PHE A 110 -4.82 11.80 -38.47
CA PHE A 110 -4.39 11.43 -39.81
C PHE A 110 -4.79 12.47 -40.88
N ARG A 111 -5.62 13.47 -40.56
CA ARG A 111 -6.12 14.45 -41.56
C ARG A 111 -5.02 15.40 -42.06
N ASN A 112 -3.92 15.56 -41.33
CA ASN A 112 -2.80 16.43 -41.73
C ASN A 112 -1.59 15.69 -42.29
N HIS A 113 -1.61 14.36 -42.33
CA HIS A 113 -0.53 13.58 -42.92
C HIS A 113 -0.90 13.19 -44.34
N GLY A 114 -0.46 14.02 -45.31
CA GLY A 114 -0.53 13.68 -46.72
C GLY A 114 0.35 12.46 -47.00
N PHE A 115 -0.28 11.29 -47.14
CA PHE A 115 0.40 10.08 -47.61
C PHE A 115 0.78 10.29 -49.08
N THR A 116 2.04 10.64 -49.31
CA THR A 116 2.61 10.67 -50.66
C THR A 116 2.92 9.23 -51.06
N TRP A 117 2.13 8.68 -51.97
CA TRP A 117 2.46 7.40 -52.61
C TRP A 117 3.62 7.65 -53.56
N ALA A 118 4.84 7.36 -53.13
CA ALA A 118 5.98 7.28 -54.04
C ALA A 118 5.78 6.05 -54.93
N SER A 119 5.33 6.27 -56.16
CA SER A 119 5.35 5.27 -57.22
C SER A 119 6.81 4.92 -57.54
N TYR A 120 7.26 3.74 -57.13
CA TYR A 120 8.48 3.16 -57.68
C TYR A 120 8.09 2.47 -59.00
N ASN A 121 8.68 2.98 -60.09
CA ASN A 121 8.67 2.38 -61.42
C ASN A 121 9.36 1.01 -61.43
#